data_AF-A0A4Q3LJZ1-F1
#
_entry.id   AF-A0A4Q3LJZ1-F1
#
_cell.length_a   1.000
_cell.length_b   1.000
_cell.length_c   1.000
_cell.angle_alpha   90.00
_cell.angle_beta   90.00
_cell.angle_gamma   90.00
#
_symmetry.space_group_name_H-M   'P 1'
#
loop_
_entity.id
_entity.type
_entity.pdbx_description
1 polymer ?
#
loop_
_entity_poly.entity_id
_entity_poly.type
_entity_poly.pdbx_seq_one_letter_code
_entity_poly.pdbx_strand_id
1 'polypeptide(L)'
;MRKSNAGLRGGGLLRAVLATALLAVAGTASAGELFKCGKTFQDRPCESADVQQRFSRTQGTFAIQQVNPTTDRDCAKAAAEAMTWWERLARGESMDQLQGEIQAQKISRYDKSMLRDTLTIVGSYRGTPTEVRSQFEVQCMAYKRKHGYPTERELAGGAASGSYTPRSPASDAATRRAEIAAQRAAVARARAEAARDRLR
;
A
#
# COMPACT_ATOMS: atom_id res chain seq x y z
N MET A 1 -85.56 -27.14 -30.86
CA MET A 1 -84.99 -26.85 -29.53
C MET A 1 -83.62 -26.22 -29.72
N ARG A 2 -83.44 -24.95 -29.30
CA ARG A 2 -82.17 -24.21 -29.36
C ARG A 2 -81.33 -24.53 -28.12
N LYS A 3 -80.05 -24.85 -28.30
CA LYS A 3 -79.03 -24.74 -27.24
C LYS A 3 -77.81 -24.03 -27.80
N SER A 4 -77.70 -22.75 -27.46
CA SER A 4 -76.47 -21.97 -27.54
C SER A 4 -75.55 -22.39 -26.40
N ASN A 5 -74.26 -22.62 -26.68
CA ASN A 5 -73.22 -22.65 -25.64
C ASN A 5 -72.11 -21.67 -26.03
N ALA A 6 -72.09 -20.55 -25.31
CA ALA A 6 -70.95 -19.66 -25.18
C ALA A 6 -70.12 -20.15 -23.99
N GLY A 7 -68.78 -20.15 -24.12
CA GLY A 7 -67.89 -20.62 -23.07
C GLY A 7 -66.48 -20.06 -23.17
N LEU A 8 -66.30 -18.89 -22.53
CA LEU A 8 -65.13 -18.45 -21.75
C LEU A 8 -63.73 -18.41 -22.42
N ARG A 9 -63.39 -17.20 -22.89
CA ARG A 9 -62.01 -16.67 -22.95
C ARG A 9 -61.66 -16.04 -21.59
N GLY A 10 -60.56 -16.43 -20.98
CA GLY A 10 -60.05 -15.70 -19.80
C GLY A 10 -58.98 -16.47 -19.00
N GLY A 11 -57.75 -16.52 -19.49
CA GLY A 11 -56.64 -17.14 -18.73
C GLY A 11 -55.22 -16.80 -19.19
N GLY A 12 -55.04 -15.83 -20.09
CA GLY A 12 -53.73 -15.54 -20.71
C GLY A 12 -52.87 -14.51 -19.97
N LEU A 13 -53.47 -13.62 -19.17
CA LEU A 13 -52.76 -12.45 -18.62
C LEU A 13 -52.01 -12.73 -17.31
N LEU A 14 -52.40 -13.75 -16.53
CA LEU A 14 -51.74 -14.06 -15.25
C LEU A 14 -50.43 -14.85 -15.41
N ARG A 15 -50.21 -15.52 -16.55
CA ARG A 15 -48.96 -16.27 -16.81
C ARG A 15 -47.83 -15.39 -17.35
N ALA A 16 -48.14 -14.22 -17.91
CA ALA A 16 -47.13 -13.32 -18.48
C ALA A 16 -46.41 -12.47 -17.43
N VAL A 17 -47.06 -12.13 -16.31
CA VAL A 17 -46.45 -11.28 -15.26
C VAL A 17 -45.52 -12.07 -14.34
N LEU A 18 -45.75 -13.38 -14.17
CA LEU A 18 -44.88 -14.22 -13.34
C LEU A 18 -43.52 -14.53 -14.01
N ALA A 19 -43.43 -14.42 -15.34
CA ALA A 19 -42.21 -14.70 -16.08
C ALA A 19 -41.18 -13.55 -16.04
N THR A 20 -41.64 -12.30 -15.86
CA THR A 20 -40.76 -11.12 -15.78
C THR A 20 -40.18 -10.87 -14.39
N ALA A 21 -40.78 -11.41 -13.32
CA ALA A 21 -40.26 -11.26 -11.95
C ALA A 21 -39.03 -12.15 -11.66
N LEU A 22 -38.83 -13.24 -12.42
CA LEU A 22 -37.71 -14.16 -12.24
C LEU A 22 -36.39 -13.71 -12.91
N LEU A 23 -36.42 -12.67 -13.75
CA LEU A 23 -35.23 -12.14 -14.42
C LEU A 23 -34.53 -11.00 -13.67
N ALA A 24 -35.11 -10.51 -12.56
CA ALA A 24 -34.52 -9.42 -11.77
C ALA A 24 -33.58 -9.89 -10.64
N VAL A 25 -33.40 -11.21 -10.46
CA VAL A 25 -32.43 -11.80 -9.52
C VAL A 25 -31.13 -12.19 -10.23
N ALA A 26 -30.74 -11.43 -11.26
CA ALA A 26 -29.34 -11.42 -11.70
C ALA A 26 -28.57 -10.60 -10.68
N GLY A 27 -28.21 -11.24 -9.58
CA GLY A 27 -27.38 -10.65 -8.53
C GLY A 27 -26.17 -9.98 -9.16
N THR A 28 -25.85 -8.78 -8.68
CA THR A 28 -24.59 -8.11 -8.97
C THR A 28 -23.48 -9.07 -8.59
N ALA A 29 -22.97 -9.83 -9.58
CA ALA A 29 -21.76 -10.59 -9.45
C ALA A 29 -20.67 -9.55 -9.17
N SER A 30 -20.42 -9.32 -7.89
CA SER A 30 -19.25 -8.61 -7.41
C SER A 30 -18.10 -9.42 -7.96
N ALA A 31 -17.56 -8.93 -9.07
CA ALA A 31 -16.53 -9.66 -9.78
C ALA A 31 -15.40 -9.87 -8.75
N GLY A 32 -15.20 -11.13 -8.38
CA GLY A 32 -14.29 -11.51 -7.30
C GLY A 32 -12.87 -11.06 -7.61
N GLU A 33 -12.15 -10.67 -6.57
CA GLU A 33 -10.71 -10.49 -6.67
C GLU A 33 -10.08 -11.90 -6.74
N LEU A 34 -9.49 -12.26 -7.87
CA LEU A 34 -8.83 -13.55 -8.04
C LEU A 34 -7.40 -13.46 -7.51
N PHE A 35 -7.08 -14.27 -6.50
CA PHE A 35 -5.75 -14.41 -5.92
C PHE A 35 -5.09 -15.70 -6.40
N LYS A 36 -3.79 -15.65 -6.60
CA LYS A 36 -2.95 -16.82 -6.91
C LYS A 36 -1.99 -17.06 -5.75
N CYS A 37 -2.14 -18.23 -5.15
CA CYS A 37 -1.39 -18.72 -4.00
C CYS A 37 -0.52 -19.89 -4.49
N GLY A 38 0.72 -19.60 -4.90
CA GLY A 38 1.59 -20.58 -5.55
C GLY A 38 1.01 -21.09 -6.87
N LYS A 39 0.56 -22.35 -6.89
CA LYS A 39 -0.06 -23.00 -8.07
C LYS A 39 -1.59 -22.98 -8.06
N THR A 40 -2.22 -22.52 -6.98
CA THR A 40 -3.68 -22.54 -6.82
C THR A 40 -4.27 -21.14 -7.01
N PHE A 41 -5.49 -21.06 -7.53
CA PHE A 41 -6.27 -19.83 -7.66
C PHE A 41 -7.41 -19.86 -6.65
N GLN A 42 -7.63 -18.76 -5.93
CA GLN A 42 -8.62 -18.65 -4.87
C GLN A 42 -9.26 -17.25 -4.91
N ASP A 43 -10.54 -17.16 -4.54
CA ASP A 43 -11.26 -15.87 -4.43
C ASP A 43 -11.02 -15.18 -3.07
N ARG A 44 -10.17 -15.77 -2.22
CA ARG A 44 -9.78 -15.24 -0.91
C ARG A 44 -8.28 -15.00 -0.87
N PRO A 45 -7.81 -14.01 -0.10
CA PRO A 45 -6.39 -13.83 0.18
C PRO A 45 -5.76 -15.12 0.72
N CYS A 46 -4.56 -15.45 0.26
CA CYS A 46 -3.81 -16.61 0.75
C CYS A 46 -3.53 -16.48 2.25
N GLU A 47 -4.00 -17.42 3.07
CA GLU A 47 -3.71 -17.41 4.52
C GLU A 47 -2.24 -17.71 4.85
N SER A 48 -1.58 -18.53 4.02
CA SER A 48 -0.27 -19.12 4.36
C SER A 48 0.75 -19.11 3.23
N ALA A 49 0.46 -18.44 2.09
CA ALA A 49 1.41 -18.42 0.98
C ALA A 49 2.49 -17.35 1.19
N ASP A 50 3.74 -17.72 0.92
CA ASP A 50 4.88 -16.80 0.91
C ASP A 50 4.75 -15.72 -0.16
N VAL A 51 4.04 -15.97 -1.27
CA VAL A 51 3.83 -14.96 -2.31
C VAL A 51 2.37 -14.94 -2.72
N GLN A 52 1.70 -13.83 -2.43
CA GLN A 52 0.35 -13.55 -2.87
C GLN A 52 0.41 -12.73 -4.16
N GLN A 53 -0.12 -13.29 -5.25
CA GLN A 53 -0.32 -12.55 -6.50
C GLN A 53 -1.80 -12.24 -6.67
N ARG A 54 -2.13 -11.01 -7.05
CA ARG A 54 -3.51 -10.61 -7.33
C ARG A 54 -3.65 -10.35 -8.82
N PHE A 55 -4.77 -10.82 -9.39
CA PHE A 55 -5.10 -10.54 -10.77
C PHE A 55 -5.42 -9.05 -10.94
N SER A 56 -4.63 -8.36 -11.77
CA SER A 56 -4.88 -6.99 -12.19
C SER A 56 -5.76 -7.00 -13.44
N ARG A 57 -7.02 -6.55 -13.31
CA ARG A 57 -7.93 -6.47 -14.46
C ARG A 57 -7.45 -5.50 -15.53
N THR A 58 -6.72 -4.46 -15.14
CA THR A 58 -6.21 -3.43 -16.05
C THR A 58 -5.07 -3.96 -16.91
N GLN A 59 -4.25 -4.87 -16.37
CA GLN A 59 -3.07 -5.41 -17.07
C GLN A 59 -3.27 -6.84 -17.57
N GLY A 60 -4.37 -7.50 -17.22
CA GLY A 60 -4.64 -8.90 -17.57
C GLY A 60 -3.63 -9.89 -16.98
N THR A 61 -2.85 -9.49 -15.98
CA THR A 61 -1.73 -10.26 -15.43
C THR A 61 -1.81 -10.36 -13.91
N PHE A 62 -1.13 -11.36 -13.34
CA PHE A 62 -0.97 -11.53 -11.90
C PHE A 62 0.24 -10.71 -11.44
N ALA A 63 -0.02 -9.67 -10.64
CA ALA A 63 1.03 -8.88 -10.01
C ALA A 63 1.26 -9.39 -8.59
N ILE A 64 2.52 -9.52 -8.16
CA ILE A 64 2.83 -9.82 -6.76
C ILE A 64 2.29 -8.68 -5.91
N GLN A 65 1.31 -8.99 -5.07
CA GLN A 65 0.72 -8.04 -4.14
C GLN A 65 1.50 -8.02 -2.83
N GLN A 66 2.00 -9.17 -2.36
CA GLN A 66 2.64 -9.31 -1.06
C GLN A 66 3.56 -10.53 -1.04
N VAL A 67 4.74 -10.39 -0.41
CA VAL A 67 5.77 -11.45 -0.29
C VAL A 67 5.90 -11.97 1.15
N ASN A 68 5.20 -11.39 2.12
CA ASN A 68 5.08 -12.00 3.44
C ASN A 68 3.65 -11.86 3.93
N PRO A 69 2.96 -12.93 4.37
CA PRO A 69 1.54 -12.88 4.77
C PRO A 69 1.25 -11.95 5.96
N THR A 70 2.28 -11.56 6.71
CA THR A 70 2.18 -10.67 7.86
C THR A 70 2.41 -9.18 7.53
N THR A 71 2.72 -8.86 6.27
CA THR A 71 2.93 -7.47 5.83
C THR A 71 1.59 -6.76 5.66
N ASP A 72 1.47 -5.54 6.17
CA ASP A 72 0.29 -4.72 5.91
C ASP A 72 0.25 -4.24 4.44
N ARG A 73 -0.94 -4.03 3.89
CA ARG A 73 -1.12 -3.58 2.49
C ARG A 73 -0.32 -2.32 2.15
N ASP A 74 -0.23 -1.37 3.08
CA ASP A 74 0.55 -0.14 2.88
C ASP A 74 2.04 -0.43 2.67
N CYS A 75 2.60 -1.33 3.48
CA CYS A 75 3.99 -1.74 3.35
C CYS A 75 4.24 -2.55 2.07
N ALA A 76 3.29 -3.40 1.69
CA ALA A 76 3.38 -4.17 0.46
C ALA A 76 3.30 -3.26 -0.78
N LYS A 77 2.47 -2.21 -0.75
CA LYS A 77 2.38 -1.18 -1.79
C LYS A 77 3.66 -0.34 -1.88
N ALA A 78 4.17 0.12 -0.74
CA ALA A 78 5.43 0.87 -0.69
C ALA A 78 6.60 0.04 -1.23
N ALA A 79 6.66 -1.25 -0.89
CA ALA A 79 7.65 -2.17 -1.43
C ALA A 79 7.49 -2.32 -2.96
N ALA A 80 6.27 -2.46 -3.48
CA ALA A 80 6.03 -2.53 -4.92
C ALA A 80 6.48 -1.27 -5.67
N GLU A 81 6.24 -0.08 -5.11
CA GLU A 81 6.73 1.19 -5.68
C GLU A 81 8.26 1.28 -5.65
N ALA A 82 8.89 0.89 -4.54
CA ALA A 82 10.35 0.86 -4.39
C ALA A 82 11.02 -0.12 -5.37
N MET A 83 10.38 -1.27 -5.63
CA MET A 83 10.88 -2.27 -6.57
C MET A 83 11.01 -1.73 -8.00
N THR A 84 10.18 -0.78 -8.41
CA THR A 84 10.32 -0.18 -9.75
C THR A 84 11.66 0.51 -9.94
N TRP A 85 12.17 1.20 -8.91
CA TRP A 85 13.49 1.82 -8.94
C TRP A 85 14.60 0.78 -8.84
N TRP A 86 14.38 -0.27 -8.04
CA TRP A 86 15.35 -1.34 -7.87
C TRP A 86 15.59 -2.09 -9.18
N GLU A 87 14.54 -2.44 -9.90
CA GLU A 87 14.63 -3.15 -11.18
C GLU A 87 15.41 -2.33 -12.22
N ARG A 88 15.22 -1.01 -12.24
CA ARG A 88 15.97 -0.10 -13.11
C ARG A 88 17.46 -0.10 -12.79
N LEU A 89 17.81 0.00 -11.51
CA LEU A 89 19.19 -0.11 -11.04
C LEU A 89 19.79 -1.48 -11.36
N ALA A 90 19.02 -2.56 -11.18
CA ALA A 90 19.45 -3.93 -11.49
C ALA A 90 19.67 -4.16 -13.00
N ARG A 91 18.98 -3.42 -13.87
CA ARG A 91 19.22 -3.38 -15.33
C ARG A 91 20.44 -2.55 -15.73
N GLY A 92 21.12 -1.90 -14.78
CA GLY A 92 22.33 -1.11 -15.03
C GLY A 92 22.07 0.37 -15.32
N GLU A 93 20.85 0.88 -15.09
CA GLU A 93 20.62 2.33 -15.13
C GLU A 93 21.41 3.01 -14.00
N SER A 94 22.07 4.14 -14.30
CA SER A 94 22.91 4.81 -13.30
C SER A 94 22.06 5.57 -12.28
N MET A 95 22.55 5.65 -11.04
CA MET A 95 21.91 6.44 -9.98
C MET A 95 21.71 7.91 -10.40
N ASP A 96 22.70 8.50 -11.07
CA ASP A 96 22.65 9.89 -11.52
C ASP A 96 21.56 10.12 -12.58
N GLN A 97 21.38 9.16 -13.49
CA GLN A 97 20.31 9.21 -14.49
C GLN A 97 18.94 9.22 -13.79
N LEU A 98 18.72 8.30 -12.87
CA LEU A 98 17.45 8.18 -12.13
C LEU A 98 17.17 9.41 -11.26
N GLN A 99 18.20 9.98 -10.62
CA GLN A 99 18.08 11.23 -9.87
C GLN A 99 17.74 12.42 -10.78
N GLY A 100 18.34 12.48 -11.98
CA GLY A 100 18.01 13.48 -13.00
C GLY A 100 16.54 13.42 -13.43
N GLU A 101 16.00 12.22 -13.60
CA GLU A 101 14.58 12.02 -13.92
C GLU A 101 13.67 12.50 -12.78
N ILE A 102 13.96 12.15 -11.53
CA ILE A 102 13.21 12.65 -10.36
C ILE A 102 13.22 14.18 -10.32
N GLN A 103 14.37 14.79 -10.63
CA GLN A 103 14.52 16.24 -10.65
C GLN A 103 13.69 16.89 -11.75
N ALA A 104 13.54 16.24 -12.91
CA ALA A 104 12.73 16.72 -14.03
C ALA A 104 11.21 16.64 -13.80
N GLN A 105 10.75 15.78 -12.88
CA GLN A 105 9.32 15.62 -12.60
C GLN A 105 8.69 16.92 -12.04
N LYS A 106 7.46 17.22 -12.47
CA LYS A 106 6.67 18.38 -11.99
C LYS A 106 5.90 18.04 -10.70
N ILE A 107 6.62 17.63 -9.67
CA ILE A 107 6.09 17.29 -8.34
C ILE A 107 6.65 18.21 -7.25
N SER A 108 6.10 18.14 -6.04
CA SER A 108 6.53 19.00 -4.93
C SER A 108 7.99 18.72 -4.54
N ARG A 109 8.66 19.71 -3.95
CA ARG A 109 10.05 19.53 -3.45
C ARG A 109 10.15 18.45 -2.39
N TYR A 110 9.11 18.29 -1.57
CA TYR A 110 9.04 17.25 -0.55
C TYR A 110 9.03 15.86 -1.21
N ASP A 111 8.18 15.66 -2.21
CA ASP A 111 8.07 14.37 -2.92
C ASP A 111 9.37 14.03 -3.66
N LYS A 112 10.03 15.02 -4.28
CA LYS A 112 11.36 14.82 -4.87
C LYS A 112 12.38 14.36 -3.83
N SER A 113 12.35 14.92 -2.62
CA SER A 113 13.25 14.48 -1.56
C SER A 113 12.95 13.03 -1.17
N MET A 114 11.69 12.70 -0.93
CA MET A 114 11.25 11.35 -0.58
C MET A 114 11.63 10.32 -1.64
N LEU A 115 11.51 10.66 -2.94
CA LEU A 115 11.91 9.78 -4.04
C LEU A 115 13.43 9.59 -4.12
N ARG A 116 14.23 10.64 -3.88
CA ARG A 116 15.70 10.52 -3.83
C ARG A 116 16.16 9.67 -2.65
N ASP A 117 15.53 9.84 -1.50
CA ASP A 117 15.83 9.05 -0.30
C ASP A 117 15.47 7.58 -0.55
N THR A 118 14.28 7.33 -1.12
CA THR A 118 13.87 5.99 -1.57
C THR A 118 14.87 5.38 -2.53
N LEU A 119 15.27 6.11 -3.58
CA LEU A 119 16.24 5.63 -4.57
C LEU A 119 17.59 5.25 -3.93
N THR A 120 18.06 6.06 -2.97
CA THR A 120 19.31 5.80 -2.23
C THR A 120 19.20 4.53 -1.39
N ILE A 121 18.10 4.38 -0.66
CA ILE A 121 17.82 3.19 0.15
C ILE A 121 17.74 1.96 -0.75
N VAL A 122 17.03 2.06 -1.87
CA VAL A 122 16.87 0.97 -2.84
C VAL A 122 18.19 0.51 -3.43
N GLY A 123 19.07 1.45 -3.76
CA GLY A 123 20.40 1.16 -4.29
C GLY A 123 21.32 0.40 -3.33
N SER A 124 20.99 0.30 -2.04
CA SER A 124 21.75 -0.48 -1.06
C SER A 124 21.42 -1.97 -1.05
N TYR A 125 20.26 -2.38 -1.58
CA TYR A 125 19.82 -3.77 -1.54
C TYR A 125 20.36 -4.59 -2.72
N ARG A 126 20.64 -5.87 -2.46
CA ARG A 126 21.18 -6.85 -3.41
C ARG A 126 20.44 -8.17 -3.24
N GLY A 127 20.29 -8.92 -4.34
CA GLY A 127 19.62 -10.22 -4.36
C GLY A 127 18.66 -10.36 -5.53
N THR A 128 17.81 -11.37 -5.45
CA THR A 128 16.70 -11.58 -6.38
C THR A 128 15.56 -10.58 -6.12
N PRO A 129 14.68 -10.30 -7.10
CA PRO A 129 13.56 -9.37 -6.92
C PRO A 129 12.67 -9.72 -5.72
N THR A 130 12.44 -11.01 -5.47
CA THR A 130 11.62 -11.49 -4.35
C THR A 130 12.30 -11.26 -3.00
N GLU A 131 13.60 -11.52 -2.90
CA GLU A 131 14.37 -11.29 -1.66
C GLU A 131 14.40 -9.81 -1.29
N VAL A 132 14.68 -8.95 -2.27
CA VAL A 132 14.74 -7.50 -2.05
C VAL A 132 13.37 -6.96 -1.66
N ARG A 133 12.29 -7.41 -2.32
CA ARG A 133 10.93 -7.06 -1.92
C ARG A 133 10.62 -7.51 -0.50
N SER A 134 10.97 -8.73 -0.13
CA SER A 134 10.77 -9.23 1.23
C SER A 134 11.50 -8.36 2.26
N GLN A 135 12.74 -7.96 1.96
CA GLN A 135 13.51 -7.04 2.81
C GLN A 135 12.81 -5.68 2.99
N PHE A 136 12.26 -5.09 1.93
CA PHE A 136 11.47 -3.85 2.04
C PHE A 136 10.25 -4.02 2.93
N GLU A 137 9.49 -5.08 2.72
CA GLU A 137 8.30 -5.37 3.51
C GLU A 137 8.64 -5.54 5.00
N VAL A 138 9.70 -6.29 5.32
CA VAL A 138 10.19 -6.47 6.69
C VAL A 138 10.63 -5.14 7.33
N GLN A 139 11.38 -4.32 6.60
CA GLN A 139 11.85 -3.02 7.09
C GLN A 139 10.69 -2.05 7.32
N CYS A 140 9.70 -2.02 6.43
CA CYS A 140 8.51 -1.21 6.60
C CYS A 140 7.71 -1.63 7.84
N MET A 141 7.48 -2.94 8.02
CA MET A 141 6.79 -3.43 9.21
C MET A 141 7.58 -3.16 10.50
N ALA A 142 8.91 -3.28 10.47
CA ALA A 142 9.76 -2.92 11.61
C ALA A 142 9.67 -1.42 11.93
N TYR A 143 9.66 -0.57 10.91
CA TYR A 143 9.45 0.87 11.05
C TYR A 143 8.07 1.18 11.67
N LYS A 144 7.00 0.52 11.19
CA LYS A 144 5.65 0.67 11.75
C LYS A 144 5.62 0.35 13.24
N ARG A 145 6.14 -0.82 13.64
CA ARG A 145 6.22 -1.25 15.04
C ARG A 145 7.04 -0.28 15.90
N LYS A 146 8.20 0.16 15.41
CA LYS A 146 9.10 1.07 16.15
C LYS A 146 8.46 2.44 16.44
N HIS A 147 7.62 2.93 15.53
CA HIS A 147 6.98 4.25 15.65
C HIS A 147 5.54 4.17 16.19
N GLY A 148 5.06 2.97 16.53
CA GLY A 148 3.71 2.76 17.05
C GLY A 148 2.61 3.00 16.02
N TYR A 149 2.90 2.87 14.72
CA TYR A 149 1.86 2.92 13.71
C TYR A 149 1.02 1.64 13.78
N PRO A 150 -0.32 1.75 13.84
CA PRO A 150 -1.17 0.58 13.95
C PRO A 150 -1.03 -0.30 12.71
N THR A 151 -0.89 -1.60 12.96
CA THR A 151 -0.88 -2.62 11.91
C THR A 151 -2.32 -2.98 11.52
N GLU A 152 -2.52 -3.48 10.30
CA GLU A 152 -3.87 -3.86 9.86
C GLU A 152 -4.45 -4.97 10.74
N ARG A 153 -3.59 -5.83 11.29
CA ARG A 153 -3.98 -6.88 12.24
C ARG A 153 -4.48 -6.31 13.57
N GLU A 154 -3.83 -5.26 14.08
CA GLU A 154 -4.27 -4.55 15.29
C GLU A 154 -5.59 -3.81 15.06
N LEU A 155 -5.78 -3.25 13.87
CA LEU A 155 -7.03 -2.57 13.50
C LEU A 155 -8.19 -3.56 13.29
N ALA A 156 -7.93 -4.72 12.65
CA ALA A 156 -8.94 -5.74 12.38
C ALA A 156 -9.34 -6.55 13.63
N GLY A 157 -8.43 -6.68 14.60
CA GLY A 157 -8.64 -7.47 15.82
C GLY A 157 -9.51 -6.78 16.88
N GLY A 158 -9.87 -5.51 16.73
CA GLY A 158 -10.75 -4.78 17.66
C GLY A 158 -10.27 -4.68 19.12
N ALA A 159 -9.06 -5.15 19.42
CA ALA A 159 -8.55 -5.35 20.78
C ALA A 159 -7.23 -4.61 20.97
N ALA A 160 -7.31 -3.28 21.03
CA ALA A 160 -6.41 -2.49 21.87
C ALA A 160 -7.08 -1.15 22.19
N SER A 161 -7.79 -1.16 23.31
CA SER A 161 -8.00 -0.04 24.23
C SER A 161 -6.67 0.52 24.80
N GLY A 162 -5.60 0.52 24.02
CA GLY A 162 -4.44 1.36 24.28
C GLY A 162 -4.72 2.67 23.59
N SER A 163 -4.83 3.75 24.36
CA SER A 163 -4.94 5.13 23.88
C SER A 163 -3.85 5.44 22.85
N TYR A 164 -4.09 5.10 21.58
CA TYR A 164 -3.38 5.66 20.44
C TYR A 164 -3.82 7.12 20.40
N THR A 165 -3.08 7.96 21.09
CA THR A 165 -3.03 9.37 20.73
C THR A 165 -2.22 9.40 19.45
N PRO A 166 -2.82 9.75 18.29
CA PRO A 166 -2.07 9.93 17.07
C PRO A 166 -0.94 10.89 17.41
N ARG A 167 0.31 10.46 17.26
CA ARG A 167 1.47 11.32 17.40
C ARG A 167 1.32 12.38 16.32
N SER A 168 0.74 13.53 16.69
CA SER A 168 0.40 14.56 15.73
C SER A 168 1.70 14.97 15.03
N PRO A 169 1.72 15.18 13.71
CA PRO A 169 2.91 15.67 13.00
C PRO A 169 3.46 16.97 13.61
N ALA A 170 2.63 17.72 14.35
CA ALA A 170 3.04 18.85 15.17
C ALA A 170 3.99 18.47 16.33
N SER A 171 3.80 17.30 16.97
CA SER A 171 4.64 16.82 18.07
C SER A 171 6.03 16.40 17.59
N ASP A 172 6.12 15.70 16.46
CA ASP A 172 7.41 15.33 15.86
C ASP A 172 8.16 16.55 15.28
N ALA A 173 7.42 17.56 14.81
CA ALA A 173 8.00 18.84 14.41
C ALA A 173 8.54 19.62 15.62
N ALA A 174 7.85 19.59 16.77
CA ALA A 174 8.31 20.22 18.00
C ALA A 174 9.58 19.55 18.55
N THR A 175 9.64 18.22 18.58
CA THR A 175 10.84 17.48 19.01
C THR A 175 12.02 17.78 18.10
N ARG A 176 11.84 17.74 16.77
CA ARG A 176 12.91 18.09 15.82
C ARG A 176 13.38 19.53 15.95
N ARG A 177 12.48 20.49 16.19
CA ARG A 177 12.86 21.90 16.44
C ARG A 177 13.67 22.05 17.73
N ALA A 178 13.30 21.34 18.78
CA ALA A 178 14.04 21.35 20.05
C ALA A 178 15.45 20.76 19.88
N GLU A 179 15.59 19.67 19.14
CA GLU A 179 16.87 19.03 18.86
C GLU A 179 17.80 19.93 18.02
N ILE A 180 17.27 20.56 16.97
CA ILE A 180 18.03 21.52 16.14
C ILE A 180 18.43 22.75 16.98
N ALA A 181 17.56 23.23 17.86
CA ALA A 181 17.88 24.36 18.75
C ALA A 181 19.01 23.99 19.73
N ALA A 182 18.98 22.77 20.30
CA ALA A 182 20.02 22.27 21.18
C ALA A 182 21.37 22.15 20.46
N GLN A 183 21.40 21.60 19.24
CA GLN A 183 22.62 21.52 18.43
C GLN A 183 23.19 22.91 18.12
N ARG A 184 22.35 23.87 17.73
CA ARG A 184 22.78 25.26 17.47
C ARG A 184 23.38 25.91 18.73
N ALA A 185 22.77 25.68 19.89
CA ALA A 185 23.28 26.18 21.17
C ALA A 185 24.62 25.53 21.56
N ALA A 186 24.83 24.25 21.25
CA ALA A 186 26.10 23.57 21.48
C ALA A 186 27.22 24.13 20.57
N VAL A 187 26.94 24.33 19.28
CA VAL A 187 27.89 24.93 18.33
C VAL A 187 28.24 26.37 18.71
N ALA A 188 27.26 27.16 19.16
CA ALA A 188 27.50 28.52 19.62
C ALA A 188 28.42 28.57 20.85
N ARG A 189 28.22 27.65 21.81
CA ARG A 189 29.08 27.52 22.99
C ARG A 189 30.51 27.14 22.61
N ALA A 190 30.68 26.14 21.75
CA ALA A 190 32.01 25.72 21.27
C ALA A 190 32.75 26.86 20.56
N ARG A 191 32.04 27.68 19.76
CA ARG A 191 32.63 28.87 19.13
C ARG A 191 33.02 29.95 20.13
N ALA A 192 32.21 30.18 21.17
CA ALA A 192 32.52 31.16 22.20
C ALA A 192 33.73 30.75 23.05
N GLU A 193 33.88 29.46 23.33
CA GLU A 193 35.04 28.90 24.03
C GLU A 193 36.32 29.03 23.19
N ALA A 194 36.29 28.61 21.93
CA ALA A 194 37.41 28.77 21.01
C ALA A 194 37.82 30.24 20.81
N ALA A 195 36.88 31.19 20.86
CA ALA A 195 37.18 32.61 20.80
C ALA A 195 37.87 33.13 22.08
N ARG A 196 37.49 32.62 23.25
CA ARG A 196 38.14 32.95 24.53
C ARG A 196 39.56 32.43 24.59
N ASP A 197 39.79 31.20 24.12
CA ASP A 197 41.14 30.61 24.10
C ASP A 197 42.10 31.37 23.19
N ARG A 198 41.61 31.97 22.10
CA ARG A 198 42.44 32.83 21.22
C ARG A 198 42.82 34.17 21.84
N LEU A 199 42.15 34.59 22.91
CA LEU A 199 42.43 35.86 23.61
C LEU A 199 43.34 35.66 24.83
N ARG A 200 43.66 34.41 25.20
CA ARG A 200 44.63 34.06 26.24
C ARG A 200 45.98 33.79 25.61
#